data_AF-A0A5A8A213-F1
#
_entry.id   AF-A0A5A8A213-F1
#
_cell.length_a   1.000
_cell.length_b   1.000
_cell.length_c   1.000
_cell.angle_alpha   90.00
_cell.angle_beta   90.00
_cell.angle_gamma   90.00
#
_symmetry.space_group_name_H-M   'P 1'
#
loop_
_entity.id
_entity.type
_entity.pdbx_description
1 polymer ?
#
loop_
_entity_poly.entity_id
_entity_poly.type
_entity_poly.pdbx_seq_one_letter_code
_entity_poly.pdbx_strand_id
1 'polypeptide(L)'
;MGCSERRGLARLMLRYPERRAAFRRKAADDPYFLELCEAYEAACEAAEYWSKSSEPVAADRTHEYRALASEVEEDILRKAV
;
A
#
# COMPACT_ATOMS: atom_id res chain seq x y z
N MET A 1 -5.29 -3.80 14.71
CA MET A 1 -5.25 -3.44 13.29
C MET A 1 -6.33 -2.40 12.98
N GLY A 2 -5.93 -1.20 12.57
CA GLY A 2 -6.78 -0.09 12.13
C GLY A 2 -7.49 -0.35 10.79
N CYS A 3 -8.28 0.63 10.33
CA CYS A 3 -8.98 0.53 9.04
C CYS A 3 -8.02 0.62 7.84
N SER A 4 -7.03 1.53 7.90
CA SER A 4 -6.09 1.77 6.80
C SER A 4 -5.17 0.57 6.57
N GLU A 5 -4.54 0.04 7.63
CA GLU A 5 -3.73 -1.19 7.58
C GLU A 5 -4.48 -2.36 6.92
N ARG A 6 -5.75 -2.56 7.30
CA ARG A 6 -6.60 -3.62 6.72
C ARG A 6 -6.87 -3.43 5.24
N ARG A 7 -7.10 -2.19 4.80
CA ARG A 7 -7.32 -1.88 3.38
C ARG A 7 -6.04 -2.10 2.58
N GLY A 8 -4.90 -1.65 3.08
CA GLY A 8 -3.60 -1.87 2.44
C GLY A 8 -3.27 -3.35 2.29
N LEU A 9 -3.45 -4.13 3.37
CA LEU A 9 -3.29 -5.58 3.35
C LEU A 9 -4.24 -6.24 2.33
N ALA A 10 -5.50 -5.82 2.27
CA ALA A 10 -6.46 -6.35 1.32
C ALA A 10 -6.06 -6.05 -0.13
N ARG A 11 -5.60 -4.82 -0.44
CA ARG A 11 -5.09 -4.46 -1.77
C ARG A 11 -3.91 -5.35 -2.17
N LEU A 12 -2.95 -5.56 -1.27
CA LEU A 12 -1.80 -6.45 -1.51
C LEU A 12 -2.23 -7.89 -1.77
N MET A 13 -3.19 -8.41 -1.01
CA MET A 13 -3.73 -9.76 -1.17
C MET A 13 -4.54 -9.95 -2.47
N LEU A 14 -5.12 -8.88 -2.99
CA LEU A 14 -5.77 -8.88 -4.31
C LEU A 14 -4.72 -8.88 -5.43
N ARG A 15 -3.64 -8.11 -5.27
CA ARG A 15 -2.55 -7.99 -6.25
C ARG A 15 -1.65 -9.23 -6.31
N TYR A 16 -1.35 -9.84 -5.16
CA TYR A 16 -0.48 -11.02 -5.03
C TYR A 16 -1.24 -12.18 -4.37
N PRO A 17 -2.17 -12.82 -5.08
CA PRO A 17 -3.00 -13.89 -4.53
C PRO A 17 -2.19 -15.09 -4.01
N GLU A 18 -1.06 -15.38 -4.63
CA GLU A 18 -0.14 -16.44 -4.25
C GLU A 18 0.57 -16.18 -2.91
N ARG A 19 0.68 -14.92 -2.48
CA ARG A 19 1.35 -14.52 -1.22
C ARG A 19 0.40 -14.29 -0.05
N ARG A 20 -0.91 -14.52 -0.23
CA ARG A 20 -1.94 -14.26 0.79
C ARG A 20 -1.65 -14.88 2.16
N ALA A 21 -1.15 -16.12 2.17
CA ALA A 21 -0.82 -16.81 3.42
C ALA A 21 0.37 -16.13 4.14
N ALA A 22 1.40 -15.74 3.39
CA ALA A 22 2.57 -15.04 3.93
C ALA A 22 2.20 -13.68 4.51
N PHE A 23 1.40 -12.88 3.78
CA PHE A 23 0.94 -11.58 4.26
C PHE A 23 0.07 -11.68 5.51
N ARG A 24 -0.86 -12.65 5.58
CA ARG A 24 -1.66 -12.86 6.80
C ARG A 24 -0.81 -13.23 8.00
N ARG A 25 0.18 -14.09 7.80
CA ARG A 25 1.12 -14.49 8.86
C ARG A 25 1.92 -13.29 9.35
N LYS A 26 2.52 -12.53 8.44
CA LYS A 26 3.29 -11.33 8.79
C LYS A 26 2.44 -10.26 9.47
N ALA A 27 1.23 -10.03 8.99
CA ALA A 27 0.30 -9.11 9.62
C ALA A 27 -0.11 -9.49 11.06
N ALA A 28 -0.02 -10.78 11.42
CA ALA A 28 -0.29 -11.24 12.79
C ALA A 28 0.92 -11.05 13.72
N ASP A 29 2.14 -11.18 13.19
CA ASP A 29 3.37 -11.31 13.97
C ASP A 29 4.27 -10.05 13.94
N ASP A 30 4.08 -9.14 12.99
CA ASP A 30 4.97 -8.01 12.72
C ASP A 30 4.20 -6.66 12.68
N PRO A 31 4.25 -5.85 13.75
CA PRO A 31 3.62 -4.52 13.77
C PRO A 31 4.17 -3.57 12.71
N TYR A 32 5.46 -3.66 12.38
CA TYR A 32 6.06 -2.81 11.35
C TYR A 32 5.54 -3.18 9.95
N PHE A 33 5.22 -4.46 9.72
CA PHE A 33 4.53 -4.86 8.49
C PHE A 33 3.15 -4.19 8.37
N LEU A 34 2.43 -4.00 9.49
CA LEU A 34 1.15 -3.28 9.47
C LEU A 34 1.34 -1.80 9.17
N GLU A 35 2.36 -1.16 9.73
CA GLU A 35 2.72 0.23 9.39
C GLU A 35 3.00 0.39 7.90
N LEU A 36 3.71 -0.56 7.28
CA LEU A 36 3.92 -0.56 5.83
C LEU A 36 2.60 -0.75 5.05
N CYS A 37 1.70 -1.62 5.51
CA CYS A 37 0.37 -1.74 4.90
C CYS A 37 -0.43 -0.45 4.98
N GLU A 38 -0.35 0.28 6.11
CA GLU A 38 -0.97 1.60 6.24
C GLU A 38 -0.35 2.63 5.30
N ALA A 39 0.98 2.71 5.25
CA ALA A 39 1.68 3.62 4.35
C ALA A 39 1.34 3.34 2.87
N TYR A 40 1.25 2.06 2.51
CA TYR A 40 0.84 1.62 1.19
C TYR A 40 -0.59 2.06 0.85
N GLU A 41 -1.54 1.88 1.78
CA GLU A 41 -2.92 2.35 1.59
C GLU A 41 -2.97 3.87 1.42
N ALA A 42 -2.26 4.61 2.27
CA ALA A 42 -2.24 6.07 2.23
C ALA A 42 -1.69 6.60 0.89
N ALA A 43 -0.61 6.01 0.39
CA ALA A 43 -0.05 6.37 -0.91
C ALA A 43 -1.02 6.03 -2.06
N CYS A 44 -1.70 4.88 -1.99
CA CYS A 44 -2.71 4.51 -2.99
C CYS A 44 -3.92 5.45 -2.96
N GLU A 45 -4.45 5.79 -1.78
CA GLU A 45 -5.56 6.73 -1.62
C GLU A 45 -5.18 8.13 -2.12
N ALA A 46 -3.97 8.60 -1.82
CA ALA A 46 -3.47 9.88 -2.32
C ALA A 46 -3.34 9.89 -3.85
N ALA A 47 -2.74 8.86 -4.45
CA ALA A 47 -2.65 8.73 -5.89
C ALA A 47 -4.03 8.70 -6.57
N GLU A 48 -5.00 8.01 -5.97
CA GLU A 48 -6.37 7.97 -6.47
C GLU A 48 -7.06 9.34 -6.37
N TYR A 49 -6.89 10.02 -5.24
CA TYR A 49 -7.40 11.38 -5.03
C TYR A 49 -6.88 12.35 -6.08
N TRP A 50 -5.55 12.43 -6.25
CA TRP A 50 -4.94 13.32 -7.21
C TRP A 50 -5.30 12.96 -8.66
N SER A 51 -5.48 11.67 -8.98
CA SER A 51 -5.88 11.27 -10.34
C SER A 51 -7.26 11.78 -10.76
N LYS A 52 -8.11 12.16 -9.79
CA LYS A 52 -9.45 12.71 -10.00
C LYS A 52 -9.48 14.24 -9.84
N SER A 53 -8.37 14.85 -9.40
CA SER A 53 -8.27 16.30 -9.20
C SER A 53 -8.07 17.02 -10.53
N SER A 54 -8.67 18.22 -10.65
CA SER A 54 -8.47 19.13 -11.79
C SER A 54 -7.35 20.14 -11.54
N GLU A 55 -6.65 20.04 -10.42
CA GLU A 55 -5.54 20.94 -10.11
C GLU A 55 -4.38 20.76 -11.09
N PRO A 56 -3.64 21.83 -11.45
CA PRO A 56 -2.50 21.73 -12.37
C PRO A 56 -1.41 20.75 -11.90
N VAL A 57 -1.25 20.58 -10.58
CA VAL A 57 -0.27 19.68 -9.97
C VAL A 57 -0.76 18.23 -9.87
N ALA A 58 -2.01 17.95 -10.22
CA ALA A 58 -2.65 16.65 -10.02
C ALA A 58 -1.91 15.52 -10.73
N ALA A 59 -1.43 15.75 -11.95
CA ALA A 59 -0.68 14.76 -12.71
C ALA A 59 0.64 14.39 -12.03
N ASP A 60 1.42 15.40 -11.61
CA ASP A 60 2.70 15.21 -10.93
C ASP A 60 2.51 14.50 -9.58
N ARG A 61 1.53 14.95 -8.78
CA ARG A 61 1.21 14.32 -7.50
C ARG A 61 0.74 12.89 -7.66
N THR A 62 -0.10 12.61 -8.67
CA THR A 62 -0.52 11.24 -8.97
C THR A 62 0.68 10.34 -9.26
N HIS A 63 1.63 10.82 -10.06
CA HIS A 63 2.85 10.08 -10.38
C HIS A 63 3.72 9.85 -9.14
N GLU A 64 3.94 10.89 -8.34
CA GLU A 64 4.72 10.84 -7.10
C GLU A 64 4.14 9.81 -6.10
N TYR A 65 2.83 9.85 -5.83
CA TYR A 65 2.21 8.91 -4.91
C TYR A 65 2.15 7.48 -5.45
N ARG A 66 2.08 7.28 -6.77
CA ARG A 66 2.20 5.95 -7.37
C ARG A 66 3.61 5.38 -7.25
N ALA A 67 4.64 6.22 -7.41
CA ALA A 67 6.02 5.82 -7.18
C ALA A 67 6.22 5.42 -5.71
N LEU A 68 5.75 6.25 -4.77
CA LEU A 68 5.80 5.95 -3.34
C LEU A 68 5.07 4.65 -2.99
N ALA A 69 3.86 4.42 -3.53
CA ALA A 69 3.13 3.18 -3.31
C ALA A 69 3.92 1.97 -3.83
N SER A 70 4.64 2.11 -4.94
CA SER A 70 5.47 1.04 -5.50
C SER A 70 6.70 0.76 -4.65
N GLU A 71 7.37 1.80 -4.14
CA GLU A 71 8.51 1.66 -3.22
C GLU A 71 8.11 0.96 -1.91
N VAL A 72 6.99 1.37 -1.31
CA VAL A 72 6.47 0.73 -0.09
C VAL A 72 6.08 -0.72 -0.37
N GLU A 73 5.45 -0.99 -1.53
CA GLU A 73 5.11 -2.35 -1.93
C GLU A 73 6.36 -3.24 -2.07
N GLU A 74 7.45 -2.75 -2.64
CA GLU A 74 8.70 -3.49 -2.72
C GLU A 74 9.24 -3.86 -1.34
N ASP A 75 9.21 -2.93 -0.38
CA ASP A 75 9.67 -3.19 1.00
C ASP A 75 8.80 -4.22 1.72
N ILE A 76 7.49 -4.17 1.50
CA ILE A 76 6.56 -5.19 1.98
C ILE A 76 6.91 -6.56 1.39
N LEU A 77 7.15 -6.63 0.08
CA LEU A 77 7.48 -7.89 -0.60
C LEU A 77 8.81 -8.46 -0.11
N ARG A 78 9.83 -7.63 0.16
CA ARG A 78 11.10 -8.05 0.77
C ARG A 78 10.92 -8.60 2.18
N LYS A 79 9.96 -8.10 2.94
CA LYS A 79 9.63 -8.57 4.30
C LYS A 79 8.71 -9.79 4.37
N ALA A 80 7.94 -10.03 3.31
CA ALA A 80 6.98 -11.13 3.24
C ALA A 80 7.56 -12.47 2.75
N VAL A 81 8.83 -12.49 2.31
CA VAL A 81 9.60 -13.69 1.92
C VAL A 81 10.27 -14.33 3.13
#